data_AF-A0A6P5KY70-F1
#
_entry.id   AF-A0A6P5KY70-F1
#
_cell.length_a   1.000
_cell.length_b   1.000
_cell.length_c   1.000
_cell.angle_alpha   90.00
_cell.angle_beta   90.00
_cell.angle_gamma   90.00
#
_symmetry.space_group_name_H-M   'P 1'
#
loop_
_entity.id
_entity.type
_entity.pdbx_description
1 polymer ?
#
loop_
_entity_poly.entity_id
_entity_poly.type
_entity_poly.pdbx_seq_one_letter_code
_entity_poly.pdbx_strand_id
1 'polypeptide(L)'
;MMSTMKLVLTLLFSGIITSCRSNSTYNLVPRLLLVSFDGFRADYLKKYELPHLRNFIEEGVLVEHVKNVFITKTFPNHYSIVTGLYEENHGIVANSMYDAETQKRFSESKDKDPFWWNEATPIWVTNELEENRTSAAAMWPGTDVAIHNTTPSYFMNYNSSVTFDERLDNIAKWLNNSDPLVTFATLYWEEPDASGHKYGPEDKEQMSVVLKEVDNHVGHLVHKLKTLGLWESLNVIITSDHGMTQCSKDKMIKLDACIDRSSYTIVDTTPVAAILPKENQTYVFKKLEHCNTHMKVYLKDGIPERFHYQHNKRIQPVLLVADEGWTIVLNESFKLGDHGYDNSLPSMHPFLAAHGPAFHKGYKHSTINIVDIYPMMCHILGLKPHPNNGTFSNTKCLLADQWCINLPEAIGIVIGAFLVLTTLTCLIIIMKNKLSVPRPFSRLQLQEEDDDDPLIG
;
A
#
# COMPACT_ATOMS: atom_id res chain seq x y z
N MET A 1 20.02 -8.50 56.53
CA MET A 1 19.25 -7.66 55.58
C MET A 1 19.49 -7.96 54.09
N MET A 2 20.55 -8.67 53.68
CA MET A 2 20.80 -9.02 52.26
C MET A 2 20.04 -10.27 51.73
N SER A 3 19.42 -11.06 52.61
CA SER A 3 18.69 -12.29 52.21
C SER A 3 17.22 -12.00 51.85
N THR A 4 16.59 -11.04 52.53
CA THR A 4 15.18 -10.67 52.31
C THR A 4 14.95 -9.80 51.07
N MET A 5 15.96 -9.05 50.60
CA MET A 5 15.86 -8.25 49.36
C MET A 5 15.95 -9.09 48.08
N LYS A 6 16.58 -10.27 48.11
CA LYS A 6 16.60 -11.16 46.93
C LYS A 6 15.23 -11.80 46.70
N LEU A 7 14.50 -12.14 47.77
CA LEU A 7 13.20 -12.82 47.67
C LEU A 7 12.09 -11.89 47.13
N VAL A 8 12.13 -10.59 47.47
CA VAL A 8 11.16 -9.61 46.97
C VAL A 8 11.42 -9.26 45.49
N LEU A 9 12.67 -9.28 45.03
CA LEU A 9 13.01 -9.02 43.63
C LEU A 9 12.67 -10.20 42.71
N THR A 10 12.77 -11.46 43.18
CA THR A 10 12.28 -12.63 42.42
C THR A 10 10.75 -12.73 42.41
N LEU A 11 10.05 -12.29 43.46
CA LEU A 11 8.58 -12.27 43.49
C LEU A 11 7.97 -11.15 42.61
N LEU A 12 8.67 -10.02 42.43
CA LEU A 12 8.27 -8.98 41.47
C LEU A 12 8.52 -9.36 40.00
N PHE A 13 9.51 -10.21 39.71
CA PHE A 13 9.74 -10.74 38.35
C PHE A 13 8.88 -11.96 38.01
N SER A 14 8.40 -12.72 39.00
CA SER A 14 7.50 -13.86 38.76
C SER A 14 6.01 -13.50 38.76
N GLY A 15 5.63 -12.31 39.25
CA GLY A 15 4.24 -11.83 39.31
C GLY A 15 3.75 -11.02 38.10
N ILE A 16 4.64 -10.70 37.16
CA ILE A 16 4.30 -9.96 35.93
C ILE A 16 4.08 -10.90 34.73
N ILE A 17 4.41 -12.19 34.85
CA ILE A 17 4.34 -13.15 33.74
C ILE A 17 3.01 -13.94 33.70
N THR A 18 2.12 -13.79 34.69
CA THR A 18 0.90 -14.62 34.83
C THR A 18 -0.44 -13.89 34.66
N SER A 19 -0.48 -12.68 34.08
CA SER A 19 -1.75 -11.98 33.79
C SER A 19 -1.94 -11.49 32.35
N CYS A 20 -1.21 -12.06 31.40
CA CYS A 20 -1.54 -11.96 29.97
C CYS A 20 -1.64 -13.37 29.35
N ARG A 21 -2.49 -14.22 29.92
CA ARG A 21 -3.22 -15.19 29.08
C ARG A 21 -4.60 -14.60 28.88
N SER A 22 -4.68 -13.61 27.99
CA SER A 22 -5.95 -13.23 27.42
C SER A 22 -6.59 -14.48 26.85
N ASN A 23 -7.88 -14.62 27.15
CA ASN A 23 -8.78 -15.65 26.66
C ASN A 23 -8.44 -16.07 25.24
N SER A 24 -8.52 -17.38 25.00
CA SER A 24 -8.71 -18.03 23.70
C SER A 24 -9.59 -17.18 22.79
N THR A 25 -8.99 -16.22 22.08
CA THR A 25 -9.53 -15.64 20.87
C THR A 25 -9.42 -16.77 19.86
N TYR A 26 -10.54 -17.25 19.37
CA TYR A 26 -10.57 -18.01 18.13
C TYR A 26 -9.59 -17.32 17.17
N ASN A 27 -8.53 -18.01 16.75
CA ASN A 27 -7.61 -17.50 15.73
C ASN A 27 -8.44 -17.39 14.44
N LEU A 28 -9.16 -16.28 14.29
CA LEU A 28 -9.90 -15.97 13.09
C LEU A 28 -8.88 -15.96 11.96
N VAL A 29 -9.14 -16.77 10.94
CA VAL A 29 -8.31 -16.81 9.73
C VAL A 29 -8.28 -15.38 9.19
N PRO A 30 -7.10 -14.74 9.04
CA PRO A 30 -7.04 -13.36 8.57
C PRO A 30 -7.69 -13.21 7.20
N ARG A 31 -8.49 -12.15 7.05
CA ARG A 31 -9.22 -11.86 5.81
C ARG A 31 -8.90 -10.45 5.33
N LEU A 32 -8.82 -10.26 4.02
CA LEU A 32 -8.48 -9.00 3.41
C LEU A 32 -9.36 -8.74 2.17
N LEU A 33 -9.97 -7.56 2.13
CA LEU A 33 -10.61 -6.97 0.96
C LEU A 33 -9.77 -5.79 0.46
N LEU A 34 -9.31 -5.88 -0.77
CA LEU A 34 -8.61 -4.81 -1.48
C LEU A 34 -9.58 -4.12 -2.44
N VAL A 35 -9.76 -2.82 -2.26
CA VAL A 35 -10.67 -1.99 -3.06
C VAL A 35 -9.84 -0.94 -3.82
N SER A 36 -10.05 -0.85 -5.13
CA SER A 36 -9.45 0.18 -5.98
C SER A 36 -10.53 1.07 -6.58
N PHE A 37 -10.37 2.37 -6.41
CA PHE A 37 -11.08 3.40 -7.15
C PHE A 37 -10.09 4.01 -8.15
N ASP A 38 -10.26 3.70 -9.43
CA ASP A 38 -9.31 4.05 -10.50
C ASP A 38 -9.06 5.57 -10.59
N GLY A 39 -7.81 5.99 -10.76
CA GLY A 39 -7.47 7.42 -10.94
C GLY A 39 -7.74 8.34 -9.74
N PHE A 40 -7.90 7.79 -8.53
CA PHE A 40 -8.12 8.56 -7.30
C PHE A 40 -6.82 9.18 -6.79
N ARG A 41 -6.53 10.36 -7.33
CA ARG A 41 -5.40 11.23 -6.94
C ARG A 41 -5.42 11.58 -5.45
N ALA A 42 -4.28 11.44 -4.77
CA ALA A 42 -4.16 11.62 -3.33
C ALA A 42 -4.65 12.99 -2.81
N ASP A 43 -4.42 14.07 -3.57
CA ASP A 43 -4.78 15.42 -3.13
C ASP A 43 -6.30 15.68 -3.11
N TYR A 44 -7.11 14.81 -3.72
CA TYR A 44 -8.56 14.87 -3.64
C TYR A 44 -9.06 14.73 -2.20
N LEU A 45 -8.34 13.97 -1.36
CA LEU A 45 -8.61 13.86 0.09
C LEU A 45 -8.60 15.21 0.82
N LYS A 46 -7.85 16.18 0.29
CA LYS A 46 -7.70 17.52 0.86
C LYS A 46 -8.58 18.55 0.12
N LYS A 47 -8.87 18.31 -1.17
CA LYS A 47 -9.59 19.24 -2.05
C LYS A 47 -11.12 19.12 -1.95
N TYR A 48 -11.64 17.95 -1.58
CA TYR A 48 -13.07 17.66 -1.58
C TYR A 48 -13.56 17.15 -0.22
N GLU A 49 -14.85 17.35 0.06
CA GLU A 49 -15.49 16.83 1.28
C GLU A 49 -15.87 15.36 1.07
N LEU A 50 -15.15 14.47 1.74
CA LEU A 50 -15.32 13.01 1.66
C LEU A 50 -15.59 12.44 3.05
N PRO A 51 -16.77 12.69 3.63
CA PRO A 51 -17.06 12.34 5.02
C PRO A 51 -16.95 10.83 5.30
N HIS A 52 -17.35 9.95 4.38
CA HIS A 52 -17.28 8.50 4.60
C HIS A 52 -15.84 8.00 4.62
N LEU A 53 -15.03 8.45 3.65
CA LEU A 53 -13.61 8.12 3.59
C LEU A 53 -12.82 8.73 4.74
N ARG A 54 -13.16 9.95 5.18
CA ARG A 54 -12.58 10.55 6.38
C ARG A 54 -12.86 9.68 7.62
N ASN A 55 -14.10 9.21 7.80
CA ASN A 55 -14.46 8.35 8.93
C ASN A 55 -13.71 7.00 8.87
N PHE A 56 -13.58 6.44 7.66
CA PHE A 56 -12.78 5.23 7.42
C PHE A 56 -11.31 5.42 7.84
N ILE A 57 -10.72 6.57 7.49
CA ILE A 57 -9.34 6.92 7.85
C ILE A 57 -9.17 7.15 9.36
N GLU A 58 -10.10 7.85 10.01
CA GLU A 58 -10.05 8.12 11.45
C GLU A 58 -10.08 6.85 12.30
N GLU A 59 -10.82 5.83 11.84
CA GLU A 59 -10.89 4.51 12.50
C GLU A 59 -9.74 3.57 12.10
N GLY A 60 -8.86 3.97 11.18
CA GLY A 60 -7.83 3.11 10.59
C GLY A 60 -6.49 3.82 10.37
N VAL A 61 -5.87 3.57 9.22
CA VAL A 61 -4.60 4.19 8.81
C VAL A 61 -4.73 4.92 7.47
N LEU A 62 -3.86 5.91 7.27
CA LEU A 62 -3.69 6.61 6.00
C LEU A 62 -2.22 6.67 5.62
N VAL A 63 -1.92 6.27 4.39
CA VAL A 63 -0.73 6.68 3.66
C VAL A 63 -1.10 7.84 2.75
N GLU A 64 -0.53 9.02 2.98
CA GLU A 64 -0.91 10.24 2.25
C GLU A 64 -0.59 10.14 0.75
N HIS A 65 0.55 9.56 0.39
CA HIS A 65 1.00 9.41 -0.99
C HIS A 65 1.56 8.00 -1.22
N VAL A 66 1.06 7.29 -2.23
CA VAL A 66 1.65 6.05 -2.69
C VAL A 66 2.41 6.35 -3.98
N LYS A 67 3.72 6.13 -3.97
CA LYS A 67 4.53 6.28 -5.19
C LYS A 67 4.28 5.09 -6.10
N ASN A 68 3.56 5.33 -7.18
CA ASN A 68 3.20 4.33 -8.16
C ASN A 68 4.37 3.99 -9.12
N VAL A 69 4.20 2.95 -9.93
CA VAL A 69 5.24 2.52 -10.87
C VAL A 69 5.14 3.29 -12.20
N PHE A 70 6.17 3.21 -13.05
CA PHE A 70 6.21 3.91 -14.34
C PHE A 70 6.07 2.91 -15.48
N ILE A 71 5.07 3.01 -16.36
CA ILE A 71 4.14 4.14 -16.56
C ILE A 71 2.93 4.11 -15.62
N THR A 72 2.39 5.29 -15.30
CA THR A 72 1.27 5.45 -14.36
C THR A 72 -0.08 5.14 -15.02
N LYS A 73 -0.21 3.94 -15.60
CA LYS A 73 -1.41 3.41 -16.28
C LYS A 73 -2.06 2.28 -15.48
N THR A 74 -3.34 2.03 -15.78
CA THR A 74 -4.22 1.15 -15.04
C THR A 74 -3.73 -0.29 -14.91
N PHE A 75 -3.53 -0.98 -16.03
CA PHE A 75 -3.16 -2.40 -16.02
C PHE A 75 -1.81 -2.65 -15.33
N PRO A 76 -0.74 -1.91 -15.65
CA PRO A 76 0.55 -2.07 -14.97
C PRO A 76 0.47 -1.85 -13.46
N ASN A 77 -0.13 -0.76 -13.00
CA ASN A 77 -0.15 -0.41 -11.58
C ASN A 77 -1.05 -1.33 -10.75
N HIS A 78 -2.23 -1.69 -11.27
CA HIS A 78 -3.08 -2.69 -10.61
C HIS A 78 -2.38 -4.04 -10.48
N TYR A 79 -1.56 -4.44 -11.46
CA TYR A 79 -0.81 -5.69 -11.39
C TYR A 79 0.42 -5.58 -10.46
N SER A 80 1.06 -4.41 -10.39
CA SER A 80 2.10 -4.13 -9.40
C SER A 80 1.59 -4.22 -7.95
N ILE A 81 0.38 -3.72 -7.66
CA ILE A 81 -0.23 -3.82 -6.32
C ILE A 81 -0.32 -5.28 -5.85
N VAL A 82 -0.71 -6.19 -6.74
CA VAL A 82 -1.00 -7.59 -6.39
C VAL A 82 0.16 -8.55 -6.61
N THR A 83 1.30 -8.08 -7.13
CA THR A 83 2.51 -8.88 -7.34
C THR A 83 3.73 -8.33 -6.60
N GLY A 84 3.72 -7.05 -6.25
CA GLY A 84 4.87 -6.35 -5.67
C GLY A 84 6.01 -6.14 -6.64
N LEU A 85 5.76 -6.25 -7.95
CA LEU A 85 6.76 -6.18 -8.99
C LEU A 85 6.66 -4.88 -9.78
N TYR A 86 7.79 -4.40 -10.32
CA TYR A 86 7.79 -3.37 -11.36
C TYR A 86 7.31 -3.93 -12.69
N GLU A 87 6.94 -3.03 -13.62
CA GLU A 87 6.41 -3.38 -14.93
C GLU A 87 7.34 -4.29 -15.72
N GLU A 88 8.63 -4.00 -15.68
CA GLU A 88 9.63 -4.78 -16.40
C GLU A 88 9.73 -6.22 -15.89
N ASN A 89 9.36 -6.46 -14.63
CA ASN A 89 9.42 -7.78 -14.00
C ASN A 89 8.12 -8.58 -14.19
N HIS A 90 6.95 -7.94 -14.10
CA HIS A 90 5.67 -8.64 -14.25
C HIS A 90 5.13 -8.69 -15.68
N GLY A 91 5.76 -7.99 -16.62
CA GLY A 91 5.50 -8.08 -18.06
C GLY A 91 4.31 -7.27 -18.57
N ILE A 92 3.41 -6.81 -17.71
CA ILE A 92 2.35 -5.85 -18.07
C ILE A 92 2.92 -4.42 -18.09
N VAL A 93 3.55 -4.01 -19.19
CA VAL A 93 4.27 -2.74 -19.26
C VAL A 93 3.41 -1.53 -19.67
N ALA A 94 2.25 -1.77 -20.27
CA ALA A 94 1.32 -0.72 -20.69
C ALA A 94 -0.10 -1.26 -20.87
N ASN A 95 -1.11 -0.38 -21.01
CA ASN A 95 -2.47 -0.78 -21.37
C ASN A 95 -2.55 -1.29 -22.83
N SER A 96 -1.62 -0.89 -23.70
CA SER A 96 -1.45 -1.43 -25.05
C SER A 96 -0.03 -1.93 -25.26
N MET A 97 0.13 -3.20 -25.63
CA MET A 97 1.46 -3.80 -25.82
C MET A 97 1.54 -4.61 -27.12
N TYR A 98 2.78 -4.81 -27.56
CA TYR A 98 3.09 -5.67 -28.69
C TYR A 98 4.33 -6.50 -28.37
N ASP A 99 4.22 -7.80 -28.58
CA ASP A 99 5.33 -8.74 -28.46
C ASP A 99 5.80 -9.11 -29.87
N ALA A 100 7.01 -8.69 -30.23
CA ALA A 100 7.53 -8.85 -31.58
C ALA A 100 7.84 -10.31 -31.95
N GLU A 101 8.12 -11.15 -30.95
CA GLU A 101 8.48 -12.57 -31.14
C GLU A 101 7.24 -13.41 -31.48
N THR A 102 6.17 -13.27 -30.71
CA THR A 102 4.91 -13.99 -30.90
C THR A 102 3.93 -13.26 -31.83
N GLN A 103 4.25 -12.01 -32.18
CA GLN A 103 3.39 -11.09 -32.93
C GLN A 103 2.01 -10.84 -32.28
N LYS A 104 1.87 -11.10 -30.98
CA LYS A 104 0.64 -10.86 -30.23
C LYS A 104 0.49 -9.39 -29.86
N ARG A 105 -0.77 -8.94 -29.75
CA ARG A 105 -1.12 -7.61 -29.24
C ARG A 105 -1.94 -7.75 -27.96
N PHE A 106 -1.66 -6.85 -27.03
CA PHE A 106 -2.43 -6.67 -25.80
C PHE A 106 -3.17 -5.34 -25.86
N SER A 107 -4.39 -5.31 -25.34
CA SER A 107 -5.20 -4.12 -25.13
C SER A 107 -6.31 -4.46 -24.14
N GLU A 108 -7.05 -3.47 -23.64
CA GLU A 108 -8.24 -3.68 -22.80
C GLU A 108 -9.25 -4.68 -23.39
N SER A 109 -9.41 -4.73 -24.72
CA SER A 109 -10.30 -5.70 -25.40
C SER A 109 -9.65 -7.05 -25.74
N LYS A 110 -8.36 -7.23 -25.45
CA LYS A 110 -7.53 -8.39 -25.83
C LYS A 110 -6.54 -8.73 -24.71
N ASP A 111 -7.04 -8.76 -23.49
CA ASP A 111 -6.27 -8.98 -22.26
C ASP A 111 -6.32 -10.42 -21.75
N LYS A 112 -7.18 -11.28 -22.31
CA LYS A 112 -7.49 -12.62 -21.77
C LYS A 112 -6.47 -13.73 -22.02
N ASP A 113 -5.37 -13.45 -22.71
CA ASP A 113 -4.32 -14.44 -22.97
C ASP A 113 -3.32 -14.51 -21.79
N PRO A 114 -3.23 -15.64 -21.06
CA PRO A 114 -2.30 -15.78 -19.93
C PRO A 114 -0.83 -15.56 -20.28
N PHE A 115 -0.44 -15.65 -21.56
CA PHE A 115 0.90 -15.29 -22.05
C PHE A 115 1.38 -13.93 -21.51
N TRP A 116 0.47 -12.95 -21.41
CA TRP A 116 0.83 -11.61 -20.93
C TRP A 116 1.07 -11.55 -19.42
N TRP A 117 0.41 -12.41 -18.64
CA TRP A 117 0.34 -12.29 -17.19
C TRP A 117 1.26 -13.26 -16.45
N ASN A 118 1.62 -14.38 -17.09
CA ASN A 118 2.39 -15.48 -16.50
C ASN A 118 3.86 -15.16 -16.15
N GLU A 119 4.32 -13.92 -16.36
CA GLU A 119 5.65 -13.48 -15.88
C GLU A 119 5.65 -13.20 -14.37
N ALA A 120 4.48 -13.14 -13.72
CA ALA A 120 4.34 -12.96 -12.28
C ALA A 120 3.20 -13.79 -11.68
N THR A 121 3.31 -14.08 -10.38
CA THR A 121 2.25 -14.73 -9.59
C THR A 121 1.53 -13.69 -8.72
N PRO A 122 0.28 -13.32 -9.03
CA PRO A 122 -0.48 -12.37 -8.23
C PRO A 122 -1.01 -13.03 -6.94
N ILE A 123 -1.26 -12.21 -5.93
CA ILE A 123 -1.59 -12.66 -4.58
C ILE A 123 -2.82 -13.57 -4.51
N TRP A 124 -3.81 -13.42 -5.40
CA TRP A 124 -4.97 -14.32 -5.44
C TRP A 124 -4.56 -15.73 -5.88
N VAL A 125 -3.59 -15.89 -6.79
CA VAL A 125 -3.06 -17.21 -7.16
C VAL A 125 -2.32 -17.81 -5.96
N THR A 126 -1.46 -17.03 -5.29
CA THR A 126 -0.78 -17.50 -4.07
C THR A 126 -1.78 -17.93 -2.99
N ASN A 127 -2.86 -17.18 -2.79
CA ASN A 127 -3.89 -17.50 -1.81
C ASN A 127 -4.73 -18.73 -2.21
N GLU A 128 -5.04 -18.90 -3.49
CA GLU A 128 -5.83 -20.04 -4.01
C GLU A 128 -5.10 -21.39 -3.90
N LEU A 129 -3.76 -21.36 -3.88
CA LEU A 129 -2.93 -22.56 -3.78
C LEU A 129 -2.74 -23.06 -2.33
N GLU A 130 -3.18 -22.28 -1.34
CA GLU A 130 -3.14 -22.66 0.07
C GLU A 130 -4.39 -23.46 0.48
N GLU A 131 -4.25 -24.37 1.45
CA GLU A 131 -5.37 -25.21 1.88
C GLU A 131 -6.44 -24.43 2.66
N ASN A 132 -7.70 -24.87 2.54
CA ASN A 132 -8.87 -24.37 3.30
C ASN A 132 -9.16 -22.87 3.15
N ARG A 133 -8.75 -22.27 2.03
CA ARG A 133 -9.06 -20.88 1.70
C ARG A 133 -9.25 -20.69 0.20
N THR A 134 -9.94 -19.63 -0.18
CA THR A 134 -10.19 -19.25 -1.57
C THR A 134 -10.08 -17.74 -1.77
N SER A 135 -10.03 -17.31 -3.02
CA SER A 135 -10.04 -15.90 -3.41
C SER A 135 -11.34 -15.51 -4.11
N ALA A 136 -11.71 -14.23 -3.99
CA ALA A 136 -12.82 -13.61 -4.71
C ALA A 136 -12.40 -12.35 -5.47
N ALA A 137 -13.05 -12.03 -6.58
CA ALA A 137 -12.73 -10.84 -7.35
C ALA A 137 -13.93 -10.24 -8.09
N ALA A 138 -14.08 -8.92 -7.98
CA ALA A 138 -14.98 -8.15 -8.81
C ALA A 138 -14.15 -7.23 -9.70
N MET A 139 -13.85 -7.74 -10.90
CA MET A 139 -13.34 -6.98 -12.05
C MET A 139 -11.95 -6.35 -11.89
N TRP A 140 -11.12 -6.84 -10.96
CA TRP A 140 -9.73 -6.41 -10.86
C TRP A 140 -8.91 -6.91 -12.08
N PRO A 141 -8.05 -6.07 -12.70
CA PRO A 141 -7.26 -6.47 -13.87
C PRO A 141 -6.50 -7.80 -13.68
N GLY A 142 -6.73 -8.75 -14.58
CA GLY A 142 -6.10 -10.09 -14.56
C GLY A 142 -6.83 -11.16 -13.75
N THR A 143 -7.86 -10.82 -12.98
CA THR A 143 -8.58 -11.82 -12.15
C THR A 143 -9.51 -12.74 -12.94
N ASP A 144 -9.93 -12.33 -14.13
CA ASP A 144 -10.68 -13.15 -15.09
C ASP A 144 -9.77 -13.79 -16.17
N VAL A 145 -8.48 -13.95 -15.85
CA VAL A 145 -7.47 -14.64 -16.66
C VAL A 145 -6.90 -15.82 -15.88
N ALA A 146 -6.74 -16.97 -16.54
CA ALA A 146 -6.16 -18.18 -15.94
C ALA A 146 -4.62 -18.08 -15.81
N ILE A 147 -4.14 -17.21 -14.92
CA ILE A 147 -2.72 -16.97 -14.65
C ILE A 147 -2.14 -18.20 -13.96
N HIS A 148 -1.10 -18.79 -14.54
CA HIS A 148 -0.57 -20.09 -14.12
C HIS A 148 -1.64 -21.19 -14.02
N ASN A 149 -2.65 -21.15 -14.89
CA ASN A 149 -3.83 -22.04 -14.89
C ASN A 149 -4.73 -21.89 -13.65
N THR A 150 -4.68 -20.74 -12.98
CA THR A 150 -5.47 -20.46 -11.77
C THR A 150 -6.22 -19.14 -11.91
N THR A 151 -7.48 -19.13 -11.49
CA THR A 151 -8.31 -17.95 -11.26
C THR A 151 -8.70 -17.91 -9.78
N PRO A 152 -9.21 -16.79 -9.24
CA PRO A 152 -9.98 -16.83 -8.00
C PRO A 152 -11.12 -17.86 -8.11
N SER A 153 -11.48 -18.54 -7.02
CA SER A 153 -12.66 -19.43 -6.99
C SER A 153 -13.97 -18.71 -7.35
N TYR A 154 -14.07 -17.43 -6.98
CA TYR A 154 -15.22 -16.59 -7.28
C TYR A 154 -14.77 -15.34 -8.01
N PHE A 155 -15.23 -15.11 -9.24
CA PHE A 155 -14.88 -13.89 -9.95
C PHE A 155 -15.96 -13.42 -10.92
N MET A 156 -15.90 -12.14 -11.27
CA MET A 156 -16.70 -11.53 -12.32
C MET A 156 -15.81 -11.25 -13.53
N ASN A 157 -16.27 -11.62 -14.72
CA ASN A 157 -15.66 -11.12 -15.97
C ASN A 157 -15.83 -9.60 -16.03
N TYR A 158 -14.81 -8.90 -16.55
CA TYR A 158 -14.89 -7.45 -16.71
C TYR A 158 -16.10 -7.04 -17.57
N ASN A 159 -16.93 -6.16 -17.02
CA ASN A 159 -18.05 -5.54 -17.72
C ASN A 159 -18.36 -4.20 -17.05
N SER A 160 -17.93 -3.10 -17.68
CA SER A 160 -18.10 -1.74 -17.15
C SER A 160 -19.55 -1.31 -16.93
N SER A 161 -20.53 -2.02 -17.50
CA SER A 161 -21.96 -1.74 -17.30
C SER A 161 -22.50 -2.26 -15.96
N VAL A 162 -21.78 -3.14 -15.26
CA VAL A 162 -22.17 -3.66 -13.95
C VAL A 162 -21.93 -2.61 -12.89
N THR A 163 -22.97 -2.29 -12.13
CA THR A 163 -22.95 -1.22 -11.11
C THR A 163 -22.05 -1.57 -9.93
N PHE A 164 -21.60 -0.55 -9.20
CA PHE A 164 -20.80 -0.74 -7.98
C PHE A 164 -21.55 -1.61 -6.96
N ASP A 165 -22.85 -1.38 -6.80
CA ASP A 165 -23.70 -2.11 -5.85
C ASP A 165 -23.77 -3.60 -6.20
N GLU A 166 -23.91 -3.96 -7.47
CA GLU A 166 -23.88 -5.35 -7.91
C GLU A 166 -22.52 -6.02 -7.67
N ARG A 167 -21.42 -5.29 -7.91
CA ARG A 167 -20.06 -5.80 -7.63
C ARG A 167 -19.86 -6.02 -6.12
N LEU A 168 -20.25 -5.04 -5.32
CA LEU A 168 -20.18 -5.10 -3.85
C LEU A 168 -21.05 -6.22 -3.29
N ASP A 169 -22.26 -6.41 -3.81
CA ASP A 169 -23.17 -7.47 -3.38
C ASP A 169 -22.59 -8.87 -3.61
N ASN A 170 -21.94 -9.09 -4.76
CA ASN A 170 -21.25 -10.34 -5.04
C ASN A 170 -20.07 -10.57 -4.09
N ILE A 171 -19.22 -9.56 -3.89
CA ILE A 171 -18.08 -9.64 -2.96
C ILE A 171 -18.55 -9.92 -1.54
N ALA A 172 -19.56 -9.19 -1.07
CA ALA A 172 -20.12 -9.35 0.26
C ALA A 172 -20.75 -10.76 0.44
N LYS A 173 -21.44 -11.27 -0.58
CA LYS A 173 -22.00 -12.63 -0.58
C LYS A 173 -20.91 -13.69 -0.48
N TRP A 174 -19.84 -13.58 -1.28
CA TRP A 174 -18.73 -14.54 -1.27
C TRP A 174 -17.95 -14.48 0.03
N LEU A 175 -17.71 -13.28 0.58
CA LEU A 175 -17.10 -13.13 1.89
C LEU A 175 -17.97 -13.72 3.02
N ASN A 176 -19.29 -13.71 2.91
CA ASN A 176 -20.14 -14.18 4.01
C ASN A 176 -20.42 -15.68 3.98
N ASN A 177 -20.51 -16.29 2.78
CA ASN A 177 -21.18 -17.58 2.60
C ASN A 177 -20.34 -18.65 1.88
N SER A 178 -19.05 -18.45 1.65
CA SER A 178 -18.22 -19.43 0.93
C SER A 178 -17.71 -20.56 1.83
N ASP A 179 -17.52 -21.73 1.21
CA ASP A 179 -16.81 -22.87 1.79
C ASP A 179 -16.03 -23.56 0.65
N PRO A 180 -14.68 -23.56 0.66
CA PRO A 180 -13.80 -22.96 1.67
C PRO A 180 -13.91 -21.44 1.78
N LEU A 181 -13.46 -20.89 2.91
CA LEU A 181 -13.60 -19.47 3.25
C LEU A 181 -12.83 -18.56 2.27
N VAL A 182 -13.48 -17.51 1.78
CA VAL A 182 -12.80 -16.45 1.03
C VAL A 182 -11.98 -15.61 2.01
N THR A 183 -10.65 -15.74 1.94
CA THR A 183 -9.71 -14.99 2.77
C THR A 183 -9.18 -13.75 2.07
N PHE A 184 -9.13 -13.75 0.73
CA PHE A 184 -8.70 -12.60 -0.06
C PHE A 184 -9.77 -12.22 -1.08
N ALA A 185 -10.12 -10.93 -1.15
CA ALA A 185 -11.06 -10.41 -2.11
C ALA A 185 -10.55 -9.12 -2.76
N THR A 186 -10.88 -8.91 -4.03
CA THR A 186 -10.60 -7.65 -4.75
C THR A 186 -11.88 -7.04 -5.31
N LEU A 187 -11.98 -5.71 -5.28
CA LEU A 187 -13.09 -4.94 -5.85
C LEU A 187 -12.54 -3.73 -6.61
N TYR A 188 -12.86 -3.63 -7.89
CA TYR A 188 -12.45 -2.52 -8.76
C TYR A 188 -13.64 -1.65 -9.16
N TRP A 189 -13.42 -0.34 -9.20
CA TRP A 189 -14.37 0.66 -9.72
C TRP A 189 -13.67 1.70 -10.59
N GLU A 190 -14.29 2.05 -11.71
CA GLU A 190 -13.73 2.89 -12.78
C GLU A 190 -13.68 4.39 -12.44
N GLU A 191 -14.40 4.84 -11.42
CA GLU A 191 -14.39 6.25 -11.01
C GLU A 191 -13.44 6.47 -9.82
N PRO A 192 -12.76 7.63 -9.73
CA PRO A 192 -12.97 8.85 -10.53
C PRO A 192 -12.21 8.97 -11.87
N ASP A 193 -11.51 7.93 -12.35
CA ASP A 193 -10.72 8.00 -13.59
C ASP A 193 -11.57 8.38 -14.82
N ALA A 194 -12.68 7.67 -15.05
CA ALA A 194 -13.51 7.87 -16.23
C ALA A 194 -14.00 9.32 -16.37
N SER A 195 -14.46 9.91 -15.26
CA SER A 195 -14.87 11.32 -15.22
C SER A 195 -13.68 12.27 -15.21
N GLY A 196 -12.55 11.89 -14.61
CA GLY A 196 -11.28 12.63 -14.68
C GLY A 196 -10.79 12.79 -16.11
N HIS A 197 -10.87 11.75 -16.93
CA HIS A 197 -10.59 11.81 -18.37
C HIS A 197 -11.56 12.75 -19.11
N LYS A 198 -12.86 12.69 -18.76
CA LYS A 198 -13.92 13.45 -19.43
C LYS A 198 -13.89 14.94 -19.13
N TYR A 199 -13.73 15.33 -17.87
CA TYR A 199 -13.83 16.73 -17.42
C TYR A 199 -12.46 17.35 -17.15
N GLY A 200 -11.47 16.55 -16.79
CA GLY A 200 -10.19 17.00 -16.25
C GLY A 200 -10.25 17.18 -14.73
N PRO A 201 -9.13 16.95 -14.01
CA PRO A 201 -9.10 16.93 -12.55
C PRO A 201 -9.28 18.32 -11.91
N GLU A 202 -9.22 19.40 -12.70
CA GLU A 202 -9.36 20.77 -12.22
C GLU A 202 -10.77 21.37 -12.48
N ASP A 203 -11.68 20.62 -13.12
CA ASP A 203 -13.11 20.95 -13.16
C ASP A 203 -13.75 20.62 -11.81
N LYS A 204 -13.65 21.58 -10.87
CA LYS A 204 -14.09 21.40 -9.48
C LYS A 204 -15.59 21.12 -9.35
N GLU A 205 -16.42 21.66 -10.25
CA GLU A 205 -17.87 21.48 -10.18
C GLU A 205 -18.23 20.04 -10.50
N GLN A 206 -17.76 19.54 -11.64
CA GLN A 206 -18.05 18.18 -12.10
C GLN A 206 -17.35 17.14 -11.22
N MET A 207 -16.09 17.37 -10.86
CA MET A 207 -15.34 16.45 -10.00
C MET A 207 -15.89 16.40 -8.57
N SER A 208 -16.50 17.48 -8.05
CA SER A 208 -17.15 17.44 -6.74
C SER A 208 -18.38 16.51 -6.73
N VAL A 209 -19.10 16.40 -7.86
CA VAL A 209 -20.24 15.47 -7.98
C VAL A 209 -19.73 14.02 -8.00
N VAL A 210 -18.71 13.75 -8.83
CA VAL A 210 -18.13 12.41 -8.99
C VAL A 210 -17.50 11.92 -7.69
N LEU A 211 -16.69 12.74 -7.04
CA LEU A 211 -16.02 12.34 -5.80
C LEU A 211 -16.98 12.17 -4.64
N LYS A 212 -18.11 12.88 -4.63
CA LYS A 212 -19.20 12.62 -3.69
C LYS A 212 -19.85 11.26 -3.93
N GLU A 213 -20.02 10.85 -5.18
CA GLU A 213 -20.52 9.52 -5.53
C GLU A 213 -19.55 8.41 -5.10
N VAL A 214 -18.25 8.59 -5.37
CA VAL A 214 -17.20 7.68 -4.89
C VAL A 214 -17.20 7.58 -3.35
N ASP A 215 -17.33 8.70 -2.63
CA ASP A 215 -17.44 8.69 -1.16
C ASP A 215 -18.72 7.97 -0.68
N ASN A 216 -19.85 8.15 -1.37
CA ASN A 216 -21.08 7.39 -1.07
C ASN A 216 -20.87 5.89 -1.26
N HIS A 217 -20.11 5.45 -2.26
CA HIS A 217 -19.75 4.04 -2.44
C HIS A 217 -18.87 3.52 -1.30
N VAL A 218 -17.93 4.32 -0.79
CA VAL A 218 -17.19 3.99 0.45
C VAL A 218 -18.15 3.83 1.62
N GLY A 219 -19.12 4.75 1.77
CA GLY A 219 -20.16 4.66 2.79
C GLY A 219 -21.02 3.39 2.67
N HIS A 220 -21.42 3.04 1.45
CA HIS A 220 -22.20 1.82 1.17
C HIS A 220 -21.40 0.55 1.49
N LEU A 221 -20.13 0.49 1.07
CA LEU A 221 -19.21 -0.61 1.42
C LEU A 221 -19.14 -0.81 2.94
N VAL A 222 -18.85 0.26 3.71
CA VAL A 222 -18.75 0.18 5.17
C VAL A 222 -20.08 -0.27 5.79
N HIS A 223 -21.22 0.29 5.34
CA HIS A 223 -22.54 -0.08 5.82
C HIS A 223 -22.87 -1.56 5.57
N LYS A 224 -22.56 -2.06 4.36
CA LYS A 224 -22.77 -3.46 3.97
C LYS A 224 -21.96 -4.41 4.85
N LEU A 225 -20.67 -4.11 5.04
CA LEU A 225 -19.79 -4.91 5.89
C LEU A 225 -20.20 -4.90 7.36
N LYS A 226 -20.68 -3.77 7.90
CA LYS A 226 -21.25 -3.67 9.25
C LYS A 226 -22.52 -4.51 9.40
N THR A 227 -23.42 -4.43 8.44
CA THR A 227 -24.69 -5.18 8.44
C THR A 227 -24.47 -6.70 8.43
N LEU A 228 -23.43 -7.17 7.73
CA LEU A 228 -23.05 -8.58 7.69
C LEU A 228 -22.19 -9.03 8.88
N GLY A 229 -21.86 -8.14 9.82
CA GLY A 229 -20.96 -8.45 10.95
C GLY A 229 -19.50 -8.69 10.54
N LEU A 230 -19.10 -8.30 9.32
CA LEU A 230 -17.75 -8.51 8.79
C LEU A 230 -16.78 -7.38 9.20
N TRP A 231 -17.30 -6.18 9.49
CA TRP A 231 -16.50 -4.96 9.67
C TRP A 231 -15.35 -5.07 10.69
N GLU A 232 -15.58 -5.73 11.84
CA GLU A 232 -14.57 -5.85 12.90
C GLU A 232 -13.56 -6.99 12.66
N SER A 233 -13.86 -7.93 11.75
CA SER A 233 -13.05 -9.12 11.49
C SER A 233 -12.34 -9.12 10.13
N LEU A 234 -12.75 -8.23 9.22
CA LEU A 234 -12.21 -8.08 7.88
C LEU A 234 -11.23 -6.91 7.83
N ASN A 235 -10.05 -7.13 7.25
CA ASN A 235 -9.17 -6.04 6.86
C ASN A 235 -9.63 -5.48 5.52
N VAL A 236 -9.70 -4.17 5.39
CA VAL A 236 -10.10 -3.47 4.17
C VAL A 236 -9.01 -2.47 3.82
N ILE A 237 -8.50 -2.55 2.59
CA ILE A 237 -7.60 -1.55 2.01
C ILE A 237 -8.37 -0.85 0.90
N ILE A 238 -8.39 0.48 0.92
CA ILE A 238 -8.89 1.35 -0.15
C ILE A 238 -7.69 2.09 -0.72
N THR A 239 -7.43 1.92 -2.01
CA THR A 239 -6.32 2.56 -2.72
C THR A 239 -6.75 2.95 -4.12
N SER A 240 -5.80 3.47 -4.89
CA SER A 240 -5.90 3.62 -6.32
C SER A 240 -4.57 3.22 -6.96
N ASP A 241 -4.54 3.15 -8.27
CA ASP A 241 -3.43 2.77 -9.13
C ASP A 241 -2.60 3.97 -9.59
N HIS A 242 -3.27 5.10 -9.89
CA HIS A 242 -2.63 6.35 -10.26
C HIS A 242 -3.49 7.57 -9.89
N GLY A 243 -2.96 8.75 -10.16
CA GLY A 243 -3.69 10.01 -10.13
C GLY A 243 -4.16 10.45 -11.52
N MET A 244 -4.26 11.76 -11.72
CA MET A 244 -4.81 12.37 -12.94
C MET A 244 -4.25 13.79 -13.13
N THR A 245 -3.93 14.14 -14.37
CA THR A 245 -3.41 15.46 -14.76
C THR A 245 -4.36 16.15 -15.75
N GLN A 246 -4.49 17.48 -15.64
CA GLN A 246 -5.22 18.30 -16.60
C GLN A 246 -4.45 18.44 -17.91
N CYS A 247 -5.12 18.11 -19.01
CA CYS A 247 -4.59 18.27 -20.37
C CYS A 247 -5.18 19.53 -21.04
N SER A 248 -4.50 20.02 -22.09
CA SER A 248 -4.98 21.13 -22.92
C SER A 248 -4.80 20.85 -24.41
N LYS A 249 -5.76 21.27 -25.24
CA LYS A 249 -5.66 21.21 -26.70
C LYS A 249 -4.50 22.04 -27.25
N ASP A 250 -4.04 23.05 -26.51
CA ASP A 250 -2.89 23.87 -26.88
C ASP A 250 -1.55 23.16 -26.61
N LYS A 251 -1.57 22.03 -25.88
CA LYS A 251 -0.40 21.26 -25.47
C LYS A 251 -0.35 19.89 -26.17
N MET A 252 -0.52 19.88 -27.50
CA MET A 252 -0.49 18.65 -28.29
C MET A 252 0.82 18.51 -29.09
N ILE A 253 1.38 17.31 -29.09
CA ILE A 253 2.56 16.92 -29.85
C ILE A 253 2.12 15.99 -30.98
N LYS A 254 2.04 16.50 -32.20
CA LYS A 254 1.61 15.75 -33.39
C LYS A 254 2.81 15.02 -34.01
N LEU A 255 2.96 13.72 -33.77
CA LEU A 255 4.15 12.98 -34.23
C LEU A 255 4.32 12.96 -35.76
N ASP A 256 3.20 12.87 -36.49
CA ASP A 256 3.21 12.82 -37.96
C ASP A 256 3.63 14.16 -38.60
N ALA A 257 3.74 15.23 -37.81
CA ALA A 257 4.36 16.48 -38.26
C ALA A 257 5.90 16.44 -38.21
N CYS A 258 6.48 15.48 -37.48
CA CYS A 258 7.92 15.37 -37.24
C CYS A 258 8.59 14.23 -38.03
N ILE A 259 7.88 13.12 -38.23
CA ILE A 259 8.36 11.94 -38.94
C ILE A 259 7.22 11.29 -39.70
N ASP A 260 7.52 10.75 -40.89
CA ASP A 260 6.53 10.07 -41.71
C ASP A 260 5.97 8.82 -41.02
N ARG A 261 4.64 8.63 -41.14
CA ARG A 261 3.90 7.52 -40.53
C ARG A 261 4.38 6.14 -40.99
N SER A 262 4.96 6.05 -42.19
CA SER A 262 5.51 4.80 -42.73
C SER A 262 6.80 4.36 -42.04
N SER A 263 7.52 5.26 -41.36
CA SER A 263 8.80 4.96 -40.71
C SER A 263 8.66 4.25 -39.36
N TYR A 264 7.44 4.17 -38.79
CA TYR A 264 7.23 3.58 -37.46
C TYR A 264 5.85 2.92 -37.27
N THR A 265 5.73 2.13 -36.20
CA THR A 265 4.46 1.67 -35.63
C THR A 265 4.33 2.26 -34.23
N ILE A 266 3.16 2.83 -33.91
CA ILE A 266 2.82 3.15 -32.53
C ILE A 266 2.22 1.90 -31.86
N VAL A 267 2.72 1.56 -30.67
CA VAL A 267 2.24 0.41 -29.88
C VAL A 267 1.33 0.90 -28.77
N ASP A 268 1.77 1.91 -28.03
CA ASP A 268 0.97 2.67 -27.08
C ASP A 268 1.15 4.17 -27.34
N THR A 269 0.17 4.98 -26.91
CA THR A 269 0.11 6.43 -27.18
C THR A 269 0.11 7.23 -25.88
N THR A 270 -0.43 8.45 -25.88
CA THR A 270 -0.36 9.45 -24.79
C THR A 270 -0.50 8.91 -23.35
N PRO A 271 0.22 9.52 -22.40
CA PRO A 271 1.28 10.54 -22.55
C PRO A 271 2.68 9.92 -22.73
N VAL A 272 2.76 8.59 -22.75
CA VAL A 272 3.99 7.83 -22.98
C VAL A 272 3.83 6.96 -24.21
N ALA A 273 4.35 7.43 -25.35
CA ALA A 273 4.23 6.69 -26.59
C ALA A 273 5.34 5.65 -26.75
N ALA A 274 4.95 4.41 -27.04
CA ALA A 274 5.86 3.31 -27.30
C ALA A 274 5.98 3.07 -28.82
N ILE A 275 7.17 3.30 -29.36
CA ILE A 275 7.42 3.34 -30.80
C ILE A 275 8.28 2.15 -31.23
N LEU A 276 7.76 1.40 -32.21
CA LEU A 276 8.48 0.35 -32.91
C LEU A 276 8.94 0.87 -34.28
N PRO A 277 10.24 1.15 -34.48
CA PRO A 277 10.77 1.58 -35.77
C PRO A 277 10.51 0.55 -36.88
N LYS A 278 10.11 1.02 -38.07
CA LYS A 278 10.07 0.21 -39.32
C LYS A 278 11.29 0.45 -40.20
N GLU A 279 12.01 1.53 -39.91
CA GLU A 279 13.29 1.88 -40.52
C GLU A 279 14.43 1.77 -39.49
N ASN A 280 15.61 2.28 -39.84
CA ASN A 280 16.74 2.37 -38.93
C ASN A 280 16.35 3.12 -37.63
N GLN A 281 16.52 2.45 -36.48
CA GLN A 281 16.17 2.98 -35.16
C GLN A 281 16.81 4.33 -34.87
N THR A 282 18.08 4.53 -35.25
CA THR A 282 18.81 5.79 -35.02
C THR A 282 18.21 6.94 -35.82
N TYR A 283 17.73 6.67 -37.04
CA TYR A 283 17.03 7.68 -37.85
C TYR A 283 15.73 8.11 -37.17
N VAL A 284 14.89 7.15 -36.76
CA VAL A 284 13.63 7.42 -36.06
C VAL A 284 13.85 8.19 -34.76
N PHE A 285 14.82 7.75 -33.94
CA PHE A 285 15.19 8.42 -32.70
C PHE A 285 15.58 9.88 -32.93
N LYS A 286 16.51 10.16 -33.85
CA LYS A 286 16.99 11.53 -34.10
C LYS A 286 15.89 12.48 -34.58
N LYS A 287 14.95 11.98 -35.40
CA LYS A 287 13.78 12.75 -35.86
C LYS A 287 12.84 13.08 -34.72
N LEU A 288 12.56 12.12 -33.84
CA LEU A 288 11.67 12.31 -32.69
C LEU A 288 12.30 13.15 -31.58
N GLU A 289 13.61 13.01 -31.35
CA GLU A 289 14.36 13.77 -30.33
C GLU A 289 14.23 15.29 -30.51
N HIS A 290 14.14 15.76 -31.75
CA HIS A 290 14.01 17.18 -32.08
C HIS A 290 12.56 17.59 -32.41
N CYS A 291 11.59 16.70 -32.20
CA CYS A 291 10.19 16.92 -32.59
C CYS A 291 9.52 18.00 -31.73
N ASN A 292 9.75 17.98 -30.41
CA ASN A 292 9.16 18.94 -29.48
C ASN A 292 9.98 19.04 -28.19
N THR A 293 10.12 20.24 -27.63
CA THR A 293 10.87 20.49 -26.40
C THR A 293 10.16 19.99 -25.13
N HIS A 294 8.87 19.68 -25.20
CA HIS A 294 8.04 19.18 -24.11
C HIS A 294 7.84 17.65 -24.14
N MET A 295 8.79 16.95 -24.74
CA MET A 295 8.82 15.51 -24.81
C MET A 295 10.25 15.03 -24.74
N LYS A 296 10.50 14.04 -23.90
CA LYS A 296 11.78 13.34 -23.84
C LYS A 296 11.70 12.07 -24.67
N VAL A 297 12.75 11.80 -25.42
CA VAL A 297 12.86 10.62 -26.26
C VAL A 297 13.99 9.76 -25.71
N TYR A 298 13.68 8.50 -25.44
CA TYR A 298 14.65 7.53 -24.95
C TYR A 298 14.76 6.39 -25.96
N LEU A 299 16.00 6.03 -26.27
CA LEU A 299 16.26 4.64 -26.65
C LEU A 299 16.08 3.77 -25.41
N LYS A 300 15.66 2.52 -25.60
CA LYS A 300 15.46 1.56 -24.50
C LYS A 300 16.61 1.55 -23.48
N ASP A 301 17.86 1.53 -23.97
CA ASP A 301 19.03 1.47 -23.09
C ASP A 301 19.35 2.77 -22.34
N GLY A 302 18.69 3.88 -22.72
CA GLY A 302 18.81 5.19 -22.08
C GLY A 302 17.61 5.56 -21.20
N ILE A 303 16.64 4.65 -21.01
CA ILE A 303 15.52 4.88 -20.10
C ILE A 303 16.09 5.02 -18.67
N PRO A 304 15.70 6.06 -17.89
CA PRO A 304 16.21 6.26 -16.54
C PRO A 304 15.99 5.04 -15.63
N GLU A 305 17.05 4.58 -14.97
CA GLU A 305 17.02 3.40 -14.08
C GLU A 305 15.93 3.47 -13.01
N ARG A 306 15.66 4.67 -12.47
CA ARG A 306 14.61 4.89 -11.46
C ARG A 306 13.19 4.53 -11.91
N PHE A 307 12.96 4.38 -13.21
CA PHE A 307 11.67 3.94 -13.73
C PHE A 307 11.47 2.44 -13.64
N HIS A 308 12.55 1.65 -13.52
CA HIS A 308 12.47 0.18 -13.59
C HIS A 308 11.67 -0.27 -14.82
N TYR A 309 11.98 0.37 -15.97
CA TYR A 309 11.24 0.23 -17.22
C TYR A 309 12.19 0.06 -18.42
N GLN A 310 13.13 -0.90 -18.30
CA GLN A 310 14.12 -1.18 -19.33
C GLN A 310 14.18 -2.68 -19.67
N HIS A 311 14.02 -3.56 -18.67
CA HIS A 311 14.40 -4.96 -18.75
C HIS A 311 13.25 -5.92 -19.09
N ASN A 312 12.42 -5.56 -20.08
CA ASN A 312 11.40 -6.47 -20.62
C ASN A 312 11.30 -6.38 -22.14
N LYS A 313 11.13 -7.52 -22.83
CA LYS A 313 11.05 -7.56 -24.30
C LYS A 313 9.85 -6.80 -24.89
N ARG A 314 8.81 -6.58 -24.09
CA ARG A 314 7.58 -5.86 -24.48
C ARG A 314 7.75 -4.33 -24.48
N ILE A 315 8.82 -3.84 -23.86
CA ILE A 315 9.21 -2.42 -23.92
C ILE A 315 9.84 -2.15 -25.29
N GLN A 316 9.23 -1.21 -26.02
CA GLN A 316 9.59 -0.91 -27.40
C GLN A 316 10.95 -0.20 -27.51
N PRO A 317 11.63 -0.25 -28.68
CA PRO A 317 12.98 0.29 -28.83
C PRO A 317 13.11 1.80 -28.62
N VAL A 318 12.05 2.56 -28.89
CA VAL A 318 11.99 4.01 -28.70
C VAL A 318 10.78 4.36 -27.82
N LEU A 319 11.01 5.09 -26.74
CA LEU A 319 10.00 5.55 -25.80
C LEU A 319 9.93 7.07 -25.82
N LEU A 320 8.73 7.63 -25.92
CA LEU A 320 8.49 9.07 -25.86
C LEU A 320 7.73 9.39 -24.58
N VAL A 321 8.23 10.30 -23.76
CA VAL A 321 7.60 10.70 -22.49
C VAL A 321 7.28 12.19 -22.57
N ALA A 322 6.00 12.54 -22.64
CA ALA A 322 5.57 13.93 -22.63
C ALA A 322 5.77 14.57 -21.25
N ASP A 323 6.04 15.88 -21.23
CA ASP A 323 5.95 16.68 -20.01
C ASP A 323 4.50 16.68 -19.49
N GLU A 324 4.33 16.93 -18.19
CA GLU A 324 3.02 16.92 -17.54
C GLU A 324 2.00 17.84 -18.26
N GLY A 325 0.82 17.27 -18.58
CA GLY A 325 -0.29 17.97 -19.24
C GLY A 325 -0.11 18.18 -20.75
N TRP A 326 1.01 17.70 -21.32
CA TRP A 326 1.16 17.55 -22.76
C TRP A 326 0.66 16.19 -23.23
N THR A 327 0.15 16.14 -24.46
CA THR A 327 -0.47 14.95 -25.03
C THR A 327 0.22 14.61 -26.35
N ILE A 328 0.73 13.38 -26.48
CA ILE A 328 1.28 12.87 -27.75
C ILE A 328 0.14 12.30 -28.58
N VAL A 329 -0.07 12.84 -29.78
CA VAL A 329 -1.20 12.49 -30.62
C VAL A 329 -0.80 12.14 -32.04
N LEU A 330 -1.66 11.34 -32.68
CA LEU A 330 -1.60 11.01 -34.10
C LEU A 330 -2.73 11.69 -34.89
N ASN A 331 -3.88 11.84 -34.24
CA ASN A 331 -5.06 12.54 -34.75
C ASN A 331 -5.52 13.56 -33.71
N GLU A 332 -6.65 14.23 -33.91
CA GLU A 332 -7.14 15.26 -32.99
C GLU A 332 -8.00 14.71 -31.83
N SER A 333 -7.89 13.41 -31.53
CA SER A 333 -8.52 12.83 -30.34
C SER A 333 -7.83 13.37 -29.09
N PHE A 334 -8.63 13.89 -28.14
CA PHE A 334 -8.13 14.62 -26.99
C PHE A 334 -9.02 14.35 -25.77
N LYS A 335 -8.39 14.03 -24.63
CA LYS A 335 -9.03 13.91 -23.32
C LYS A 335 -8.69 15.14 -22.47
N LEU A 336 -9.62 15.57 -21.62
CA LEU A 336 -9.40 16.74 -20.74
C LEU A 336 -8.56 16.40 -19.51
N GLY A 337 -8.58 15.14 -19.07
CA GLY A 337 -7.59 14.59 -18.15
C GLY A 337 -6.85 13.41 -18.78
N ASP A 338 -5.60 13.20 -18.40
CA ASP A 338 -4.84 11.98 -18.71
C ASP A 338 -3.88 11.63 -17.59
N HIS A 339 -3.39 10.40 -17.62
CA HIS A 339 -2.43 9.82 -16.68
C HIS A 339 -1.48 8.90 -17.45
N GLY A 340 -0.41 8.42 -16.84
CA GLY A 340 0.68 7.69 -17.51
C GLY A 340 2.01 8.45 -17.53
N TYR A 341 2.02 9.70 -17.06
CA TYR A 341 3.21 10.53 -16.94
C TYR A 341 4.23 9.95 -15.94
N ASP A 342 5.35 10.65 -15.82
CA ASP A 342 6.42 10.37 -14.85
C ASP A 342 5.87 10.18 -13.43
N ASN A 343 6.16 9.02 -12.83
CA ASN A 343 5.69 8.63 -11.50
C ASN A 343 6.33 9.44 -10.35
N SER A 344 7.21 10.40 -10.64
CA SER A 344 7.65 11.39 -9.64
C SER A 344 6.67 12.55 -9.44
N LEU A 345 5.72 12.74 -10.37
CA LEU A 345 4.76 13.84 -10.33
C LEU A 345 3.71 13.59 -9.23
N PRO A 346 3.49 14.53 -8.30
CA PRO A 346 2.47 14.40 -7.26
C PRO A 346 1.04 14.19 -7.81
N SER A 347 0.78 14.70 -9.02
CA SER A 347 -0.50 14.52 -9.70
C SER A 347 -0.79 13.07 -10.10
N MET A 348 0.24 12.23 -10.15
CA MET A 348 0.13 10.80 -10.47
C MET A 348 0.03 9.92 -9.23
N HIS A 349 0.20 10.46 -8.03
CA HIS A 349 0.22 9.65 -6.80
C HIS A 349 -1.19 9.38 -6.27
N PRO A 350 -1.58 8.12 -6.12
CA PRO A 350 -2.76 7.75 -5.33
C PRO A 350 -2.46 7.80 -3.83
N PHE A 351 -3.48 7.54 -3.01
CA PHE A 351 -3.34 7.34 -1.56
C PHE A 351 -3.58 5.86 -1.21
N LEU A 352 -3.34 5.49 0.05
CA LEU A 352 -3.84 4.23 0.61
C LEU A 352 -4.48 4.51 1.97
N ALA A 353 -5.72 4.08 2.17
CA ALA A 353 -6.37 4.03 3.47
C ALA A 353 -6.65 2.58 3.83
N ALA A 354 -6.52 2.21 5.10
CA ALA A 354 -6.87 0.86 5.51
C ALA A 354 -7.51 0.81 6.90
N HIS A 355 -8.41 -0.16 7.10
CA HIS A 355 -9.11 -0.41 8.36
C HIS A 355 -9.15 -1.91 8.63
N GLY A 356 -9.12 -2.31 9.90
CA GLY A 356 -9.35 -3.70 10.30
C GLY A 356 -8.43 -4.14 11.44
N PRO A 357 -8.57 -5.39 11.91
CA PRO A 357 -7.84 -5.90 13.06
C PRO A 357 -6.32 -5.94 12.87
N ALA A 358 -5.81 -5.96 11.63
CA ALA A 358 -4.38 -5.95 11.34
C ALA A 358 -3.76 -4.54 11.39
N PHE A 359 -4.56 -3.48 11.37
CA PHE A 359 -4.08 -2.10 11.22
C PHE A 359 -4.16 -1.32 12.54
N HIS A 360 -3.25 -0.36 12.71
CA HIS A 360 -3.41 0.66 13.77
C HIS A 360 -4.64 1.53 13.52
N LYS A 361 -5.10 2.24 14.56
CA LYS A 361 -6.19 3.22 14.47
C LYS A 361 -5.63 4.64 14.60
N GLY A 362 -6.13 5.55 13.76
CA GLY A 362 -5.70 6.96 13.72
C GLY A 362 -4.24 7.17 13.31
N TYR A 363 -3.58 6.18 12.69
CA TYR A 363 -2.17 6.29 12.32
C TYR A 363 -2.01 6.87 10.91
N LYS A 364 -1.07 7.79 10.74
CA LYS A 364 -0.76 8.42 9.45
C LYS A 364 0.69 8.17 9.06
N HIS A 365 0.90 7.84 7.80
CA HIS A 365 2.20 7.66 7.19
C HIS A 365 2.32 8.51 5.94
N SER A 366 3.50 9.08 5.67
CA SER A 366 3.63 10.04 4.57
C SER A 366 3.67 9.35 3.20
N THR A 367 4.54 8.35 3.03
CA THR A 367 4.76 7.75 1.71
C THR A 367 5.21 6.30 1.78
N ILE A 368 4.71 5.47 0.87
CA ILE A 368 5.24 4.14 0.52
C ILE A 368 5.39 4.02 -1.01
N ASN A 369 6.03 2.96 -1.50
CA ASN A 369 5.94 2.59 -2.91
C ASN A 369 4.78 1.62 -3.13
N ILE A 370 4.14 1.66 -4.30
CA ILE A 370 3.00 0.79 -4.62
C ILE A 370 3.36 -0.70 -4.55
N VAL A 371 4.61 -1.05 -4.88
CA VAL A 371 5.15 -2.41 -4.77
C VAL A 371 5.26 -2.90 -3.32
N ASP A 372 5.28 -1.99 -2.34
CA ASP A 372 5.33 -2.33 -0.91
C ASP A 372 3.99 -2.87 -0.39
N ILE A 373 2.89 -2.70 -1.15
CA ILE A 373 1.55 -3.15 -0.78
C ILE A 373 1.46 -4.69 -0.81
N TYR A 374 2.02 -5.35 -1.82
CA TYR A 374 2.00 -6.82 -1.92
C TYR A 374 2.58 -7.54 -0.70
N PRO A 375 3.83 -7.28 -0.25
CA PRO A 375 4.36 -7.98 0.93
C PRO A 375 3.60 -7.64 2.21
N MET A 376 3.00 -6.43 2.31
CA MET A 376 2.09 -6.10 3.41
C MET A 376 0.84 -6.97 3.40
N MET A 377 0.20 -7.14 2.24
CA MET A 377 -0.98 -7.99 2.10
C MET A 377 -0.66 -9.47 2.37
N CYS A 378 0.49 -9.97 1.90
CA CYS A 378 0.96 -11.31 2.22
C CYS A 378 1.14 -11.50 3.73
N HIS A 379 1.75 -10.54 4.44
CA HIS A 379 1.91 -10.58 5.89
C HIS A 379 0.54 -10.65 6.60
N ILE A 380 -0.41 -9.79 6.22
CA ILE A 380 -1.77 -9.77 6.80
C ILE A 380 -2.46 -11.13 6.65
N LEU A 381 -2.32 -11.78 5.49
CA LEU A 381 -2.97 -13.06 5.17
C LEU A 381 -2.19 -14.30 5.68
N GLY A 382 -1.00 -14.10 6.25
CA GLY A 382 -0.09 -15.18 6.63
C GLY A 382 0.44 -15.98 5.43
N LEU A 383 0.53 -15.35 4.26
CA LEU A 383 1.07 -15.95 3.04
C LEU A 383 2.58 -15.71 2.96
N LYS A 384 3.32 -16.70 2.43
CA LYS A 384 4.70 -16.50 2.04
C LYS A 384 4.74 -15.69 0.74
N PRO A 385 5.32 -14.48 0.71
CA PRO A 385 5.40 -13.71 -0.52
C PRO A 385 6.33 -14.38 -1.53
N HIS A 386 5.97 -14.33 -2.81
CA HIS A 386 6.91 -14.61 -3.90
C HIS A 386 8.02 -13.53 -3.95
N PRO A 387 9.17 -13.80 -4.59
CA PRO A 387 10.18 -12.76 -4.83
C PRO A 387 9.54 -11.54 -5.50
N ASN A 388 9.72 -10.39 -4.89
CA ASN A 388 9.10 -9.14 -5.32
C ASN A 388 10.04 -7.95 -5.05
N ASN A 389 9.72 -6.78 -5.58
CA ASN A 389 10.49 -5.55 -5.42
C ASN A 389 10.06 -4.73 -4.19
N GLY A 390 8.97 -5.10 -3.53
CA GLY A 390 8.44 -4.42 -2.36
C GLY A 390 9.31 -4.57 -1.11
N THR A 391 9.30 -3.53 -0.29
CA THR A 391 10.03 -3.46 0.98
C THR A 391 9.05 -3.41 2.15
N PHE A 392 8.83 -4.56 2.81
CA PHE A 392 7.89 -4.68 3.94
C PHE A 392 8.16 -3.70 5.09
N SER A 393 9.42 -3.31 5.33
CA SER A 393 9.74 -2.35 6.39
C SER A 393 9.14 -0.96 6.17
N ASN A 394 8.73 -0.61 4.94
CA ASN A 394 8.07 0.65 4.64
C ASN A 394 6.60 0.64 5.10
N THR A 395 5.97 -0.53 5.19
CA THR A 395 4.56 -0.69 5.54
C THR A 395 4.34 -1.27 6.93
N LYS A 396 5.37 -1.83 7.58
CA LYS A 396 5.24 -2.44 8.91
C LYS A 396 4.56 -1.54 9.94
N CYS A 397 4.82 -0.23 9.93
CA CYS A 397 4.25 0.70 10.92
C CYS A 397 2.76 1.00 10.73
N LEU A 398 2.16 0.50 9.65
CA LEU A 398 0.71 0.51 9.46
C LEU A 398 0.03 -0.59 10.28
N LEU A 399 0.77 -1.65 10.65
CA LEU A 399 0.23 -2.89 11.19
C LEU A 399 0.34 -2.95 12.72
N ALA A 400 -0.74 -3.37 13.37
CA ALA A 400 -0.87 -3.38 14.82
C ALA A 400 0.00 -4.42 15.54
N ASP A 401 0.42 -5.48 14.82
CA ASP A 401 1.30 -6.52 15.35
C ASP A 401 2.79 -6.16 15.21
N GLN A 402 3.10 -5.04 14.55
CA GLN A 402 4.46 -4.53 14.37
C GLN A 402 4.73 -3.38 15.34
N TRP A 403 5.96 -3.35 15.87
CA TRP A 403 6.39 -2.27 16.75
C TRP A 403 7.17 -1.21 15.97
N CYS A 404 6.65 0.01 15.95
CA CYS A 404 7.38 1.17 15.46
C CYS A 404 7.53 2.21 16.56
N ILE A 405 8.73 2.32 17.11
CA ILE A 405 9.06 3.41 18.03
C ILE A 405 9.56 4.57 17.18
N ASN A 406 8.92 5.72 17.25
CA ASN A 406 9.48 6.92 16.64
C ASN A 406 10.76 7.31 17.39
N LEU A 407 11.80 7.74 16.68
CA LEU A 407 13.10 8.08 17.29
C LEU A 407 12.98 9.02 18.52
N PRO A 408 12.10 10.04 18.53
CA PRO A 408 11.86 10.85 19.72
C PRO A 408 11.27 10.09 20.91
N GLU A 409 10.34 9.14 20.67
CA GLU A 409 9.78 8.29 21.71
C GLU A 409 10.82 7.30 22.24
N ALA A 410 11.66 6.75 21.37
CA ALA A 410 12.76 5.88 21.78
C ALA A 410 13.74 6.64 22.67
N ILE A 411 14.12 7.86 22.26
CA ILE A 411 14.96 8.77 23.05
C ILE A 411 14.27 9.10 24.38
N GLY A 412 12.97 9.41 24.37
CA GLY A 412 12.20 9.70 25.58
C GLY A 412 12.14 8.53 26.57
N ILE A 413 11.89 7.32 26.08
CA ILE A 413 11.89 6.08 26.89
C ILE A 413 13.27 5.83 27.48
N VAL A 414 14.34 5.98 26.69
CA VAL A 414 15.72 5.79 27.15
C VAL A 414 16.11 6.84 28.20
N ILE A 415 15.83 8.12 27.96
CA ILE A 415 16.07 9.20 28.94
C ILE A 415 15.27 8.95 30.21
N GLY A 416 13.98 8.60 30.09
CA GLY A 416 13.12 8.27 31.23
C GLY A 416 13.67 7.11 32.05
N ALA A 417 14.12 6.03 31.40
CA ALA A 417 14.75 4.89 32.07
C ALA A 417 16.03 5.29 32.81
N PHE A 418 16.89 6.11 32.20
CA PHE A 418 18.10 6.62 32.86
C PHE A 418 17.77 7.52 34.07
N LEU A 419 16.75 8.37 33.99
CA LEU A 419 16.29 9.19 35.12
C LEU A 419 15.77 8.33 36.28
N VAL A 420 14.99 7.28 36.00
CA VAL A 420 14.52 6.35 37.02
C VAL A 420 15.69 5.58 37.65
N LEU A 421 16.62 5.07 36.84
CA LEU A 421 17.80 4.35 37.35
C LEU A 421 18.67 5.24 38.24
N THR A 422 18.96 6.47 37.80
CA THR A 422 19.78 7.42 38.56
C THR A 422 19.12 7.81 39.88
N THR A 423 17.81 8.11 39.89
CA THR A 423 17.07 8.42 41.13
C THR A 423 17.07 7.24 42.10
N LEU A 424 16.85 6.00 41.61
CA LEU A 424 16.92 4.79 42.43
C LEU A 424 18.32 4.61 43.04
N THR A 425 19.37 4.85 42.26
CA THR A 425 20.76 4.73 42.71
C THR A 425 21.09 5.75 43.81
N CYS A 426 20.68 7.01 43.62
CA CYS A 426 20.81 8.06 44.64
C CYS A 426 20.07 7.71 45.94
N LEU A 427 18.84 7.20 45.85
CA LEU A 427 18.07 6.76 47.02
C LEU A 427 18.78 5.65 47.78
N ILE A 428 19.34 4.65 47.07
CA ILE A 428 20.12 3.56 47.68
C ILE A 428 21.36 4.10 48.38
N ILE A 429 22.09 5.05 47.78
CA ILE A 429 23.27 5.68 48.40
C ILE A 429 22.88 6.44 49.67
N ILE A 430 21.82 7.24 49.62
CA ILE A 430 21.32 7.99 50.79
C ILE A 430 20.90 7.04 51.91
N MET A 431 20.20 5.95 51.59
CA MET A 431 19.79 4.95 52.57
C MET A 431 20.99 4.24 53.21
N LYS A 432 22.04 3.92 52.43
CA LYS A 432 23.28 3.35 52.97
C LYS A 432 24.02 4.32 53.90
N ASN A 433 24.08 5.61 53.55
CA ASN A 433 24.78 6.61 54.35
C ASN A 433 24.02 6.99 55.64
N LYS A 434 22.69 6.85 55.68
CA LYS A 434 21.91 7.03 56.93
C LYS A 434 22.07 5.91 57.95
N LEU A 435 22.53 4.72 57.53
CA LEU A 435 22.77 3.58 58.42
C LEU A 435 24.15 3.59 59.09
N SER A 436 25.04 4.50 58.69
CA SER A 436 26.41 4.63 59.21
C SER A 436 26.58 5.85 60.11
N VAL A 437 25.83 5.94 61.21
CA VAL A 437 26.17 6.86 62.32
C VAL A 437 26.92 6.04 63.38
N PRO A 438 28.18 6.36 63.74
CA PRO A 438 28.89 5.63 64.79
C PRO A 438 28.29 6.00 66.16
N ARG A 439 27.84 4.99 66.92
CA ARG A 439 27.46 5.18 68.33
C ARG A 439 28.70 5.54 69.16
N PRO A 440 28.66 6.56 70.03
CA PRO A 440 29.77 6.86 70.92
C PRO A 440 29.92 5.74 71.97
N PHE A 441 31.16 5.29 72.18
CA PHE A 441 31.52 4.31 73.21
C PHE A 441 31.19 4.84 74.61
N SER A 442 30.29 4.16 75.32
CA SER A 442 30.05 4.38 76.75
C SER A 442 30.77 3.31 77.56
N ARG A 443 31.61 3.74 78.50
CA ARG A 443 32.45 2.94 79.39
C ARG A 443 31.60 2.44 80.56
N LEU A 444 31.36 1.13 80.69
CA LEU A 444 30.66 0.56 81.85
C LEU A 444 31.61 0.46 83.05
N GLN A 445 31.19 1.06 84.17
CA GLN A 445 31.70 0.78 85.51
C GLN A 445 31.12 -0.56 86.00
N LEU A 446 31.99 -1.36 86.63
CA LEU A 446 31.63 -2.57 87.38
C LEU A 446 31.13 -2.14 88.77
N GLN A 447 30.01 -2.68 89.21
CA GLN A 447 29.61 -2.65 90.62
C GLN A 447 29.01 -3.99 91.02
N GLU A 448 29.56 -4.53 92.11
CA GLU A 448 29.31 -5.83 92.71
C GLU A 448 27.91 -5.88 93.35
N GLU A 449 27.26 -7.04 93.23
CA GLU A 449 26.05 -7.42 93.95
C GLU A 449 26.44 -7.88 95.37
N ASP A 450 25.77 -7.35 96.39
CA ASP A 450 25.55 -8.06 97.65
C ASP A 450 24.06 -7.94 97.98
N ASP A 451 23.45 -9.12 98.07
CA ASP A 451 22.11 -9.40 98.55
C ASP A 451 21.97 -9.02 100.03
N ASP A 452 20.81 -8.47 100.42
CA ASP A 452 20.03 -8.99 101.55
C ASP A 452 18.66 -8.28 101.63
N ASP A 453 17.66 -9.08 101.23
CA ASP A 453 16.25 -9.22 101.65
C ASP A 453 15.86 -8.70 103.07
N PRO A 454 14.59 -8.78 103.52
CA PRO A 454 13.30 -8.45 102.91
C PRO A 454 12.36 -7.68 103.89
N LEU A 455 11.13 -7.44 103.43
CA LEU A 455 9.83 -7.60 104.14
C LEU A 455 8.90 -6.37 104.21
N ILE A 456 7.81 -6.55 103.46
CA ILE A 456 6.40 -6.40 103.82
C ILE A 456 5.85 -4.99 104.03
N GLY A 457 4.82 -4.70 103.24
CA GLY A 457 3.79 -3.70 103.48
C GLY A 457 2.89 -3.56 102.28
#